data_AF-A0A7V9TAA2-F1
#
_entry.id   AF-A0A7V9TAA2-F1
#
_cell.length_a   1.000
_cell.length_b   1.000
_cell.length_c   1.000
_cell.angle_alpha   90.00
_cell.angle_beta   90.00
_cell.angle_gamma   90.00
#
_symmetry.space_group_name_H-M   'P 1'
#
loop_
_entity.id
_entity.type
_entity.pdbx_description
1 polymer ?
#
loop_
_entity_poly.entity_id
_entity_poly.type
_entity_poly.pdbx_seq_one_letter_code
_entity_poly.pdbx_strand_id
1 'polypeptide(L)'
;MPLADVNEVYTDIVTAVFSSSIAAKAWLATAAVALAFVQVTTAARIYGRLRFMPDRGPAIALVHRWSGRLAFLFTLPVFFHCVTILGFQTPDTRAAVHSVAGTFVYGVFAAKVLIVRDRSLPGWVLPAAGLTLASTLVLLWATSSLWYFTNVRFGF
;
A
#
# COMPACT_ATOMS: atom_id res chain seq x y z
N MET A 1 -4.87 -27.44 -13.98
CA MET A 1 -3.78 -27.18 -13.03
C MET A 1 -3.05 -25.86 -13.35
N PRO A 2 -3.70 -24.67 -13.35
CA PRO A 2 -3.05 -23.41 -13.75
C PRO A 2 -2.55 -22.56 -12.56
N LEU A 3 -3.10 -22.74 -11.36
CA LEU A 3 -2.74 -21.93 -10.18
C LEU A 3 -1.39 -22.34 -9.57
N ALA A 4 -1.00 -23.61 -9.70
CA ALA A 4 0.31 -24.10 -9.26
C ALA A 4 1.43 -23.44 -10.07
N ASP A 5 1.27 -23.38 -11.39
CA ASP A 5 2.18 -22.73 -12.33
C ASP A 5 2.38 -21.23 -12.02
N VAL A 6 1.28 -20.49 -11.79
CA VAL A 6 1.37 -19.06 -11.43
C VAL A 6 2.08 -18.83 -10.10
N ASN A 7 1.86 -19.71 -9.11
CA ASN A 7 2.50 -19.60 -7.81
C ASN A 7 4.02 -19.87 -7.89
N GLU A 8 4.42 -20.86 -8.68
CA GLU A 8 5.84 -21.17 -8.95
C GLU A 8 6.52 -19.98 -9.66
N VAL A 9 5.96 -19.51 -10.78
CA VAL A 9 6.51 -18.36 -11.53
C VAL A 9 6.60 -17.10 -10.66
N TYR A 10 5.57 -16.81 -9.87
CA TYR A 10 5.61 -15.67 -8.94
C TYR A 10 6.73 -15.83 -7.91
N THR A 11 6.85 -17.03 -7.33
CA THR A 11 7.86 -17.30 -6.30
C THR A 11 9.25 -17.12 -6.88
N ASP A 12 9.53 -17.71 -8.05
CA ASP A 12 10.82 -17.61 -8.73
C ASP A 12 11.23 -16.15 -9.00
N ILE A 13 10.32 -15.36 -9.60
CA ILE A 13 10.55 -13.95 -9.89
C ILE A 13 10.84 -13.16 -8.61
N VAL A 14 10.08 -13.40 -7.55
CA VAL A 14 10.26 -12.69 -6.28
C VAL A 14 11.58 -13.09 -5.61
N THR A 15 11.91 -14.37 -5.60
CA THR A 15 13.14 -14.87 -4.95
C THR A 15 14.41 -14.57 -5.75
N ALA A 16 14.30 -14.18 -7.02
CA ALA A 16 15.44 -13.64 -7.78
C ALA A 16 15.98 -12.32 -7.21
N VAL A 17 15.16 -11.58 -6.43
CA VAL A 17 15.52 -10.27 -5.86
C VAL A 17 15.49 -10.29 -4.33
N PHE A 18 14.59 -11.05 -3.72
CA PHE A 18 14.40 -11.11 -2.27
C PHE A 18 14.78 -12.48 -1.72
N SER A 19 15.19 -12.54 -0.45
CA SER A 19 15.54 -13.81 0.21
C SER A 19 14.36 -14.76 0.39
N SER A 20 13.13 -14.25 0.36
CA SER A 20 11.89 -15.03 0.42
C SER A 20 10.70 -14.17 -0.02
N SER A 21 9.59 -14.83 -0.36
CA SER A 21 8.33 -14.15 -0.68
C SER A 21 7.76 -13.34 0.49
N ILE A 22 7.95 -13.81 1.73
CA ILE A 22 7.55 -13.06 2.93
C ILE A 22 8.42 -11.83 3.17
N ALA A 23 9.74 -11.92 2.91
CA ALA A 23 10.63 -10.77 2.97
C ALA A 23 10.25 -9.72 1.91
N ALA A 24 9.94 -10.16 0.68
CA ALA A 24 9.45 -9.28 -0.39
C ALA A 24 8.16 -8.55 0.01
N LYS A 25 7.18 -9.29 0.54
CA LYS A 25 5.94 -8.70 1.08
C LYS A 25 6.24 -7.64 2.14
N ALA A 26 7.13 -7.94 3.09
CA ALA A 26 7.47 -7.02 4.17
C ALA A 26 8.11 -5.71 3.66
N TRP A 27 9.09 -5.81 2.75
CA TRP A 27 9.79 -4.67 2.18
C TRP A 27 8.93 -3.84 1.22
N LEU A 28 8.16 -4.47 0.34
CA LEU A 28 7.26 -3.77 -0.58
C LEU A 28 6.15 -3.01 0.17
N ALA A 29 5.57 -3.61 1.21
CA ALA A 29 4.62 -2.92 2.07
C ALA A 29 5.26 -1.73 2.82
N THR A 30 6.53 -1.86 3.21
CA THR A 30 7.28 -0.76 3.85
C THR A 30 7.51 0.39 2.88
N ALA A 31 7.91 0.11 1.65
CA ALA A 31 8.05 1.12 0.60
C ALA A 31 6.71 1.82 0.31
N ALA A 32 5.61 1.06 0.28
CA ALA A 32 4.28 1.62 0.10
C ALA A 32 3.87 2.57 1.25
N VAL A 33 4.15 2.22 2.50
CA VAL A 33 3.90 3.09 3.67
C VAL A 33 4.78 4.34 3.65
N ALA A 34 6.07 4.21 3.31
CA ALA A 34 6.95 5.36 3.16
C ALA A 34 6.41 6.36 2.12
N LEU A 35 5.95 5.85 0.97
CA LEU A 35 5.29 6.67 -0.05
C LEU A 35 3.92 7.22 0.41
N ALA A 36 3.19 6.51 1.27
CA ALA A 36 1.97 7.04 1.87
C ALA A 36 2.23 8.24 2.78
N PHE A 37 3.35 8.27 3.51
CA PHE A 37 3.77 9.47 4.25
C PHE A 37 4.10 10.64 3.32
N VAL A 38 4.78 10.38 2.19
CA VAL A 38 4.97 11.39 1.13
C VAL A 38 3.62 11.89 0.61
N GLN A 39 2.63 11.02 0.49
CA GLN A 39 1.30 11.40 0.04
C GLN A 39 0.55 12.30 1.03
N VAL A 40 0.57 11.95 2.31
CA VAL A 40 -0.10 12.76 3.35
C VAL A 40 0.57 14.12 3.48
N THR A 41 1.90 14.18 3.48
CA THR A 41 2.64 15.45 3.58
C THR A 41 2.43 16.35 2.37
N THR A 42 2.55 15.82 1.14
CA THR A 42 2.28 16.60 -0.07
C THR A 42 0.81 17.01 -0.20
N ALA A 43 -0.14 16.18 0.22
CA ALA A 43 -1.56 16.54 0.26
C ALA A 43 -1.82 17.66 1.26
N ALA A 44 -1.32 17.54 2.49
CA ALA A 44 -1.44 18.57 3.52
C ALA A 44 -0.84 19.90 3.05
N ARG A 45 0.25 19.85 2.27
CA ARG A 45 0.83 21.02 1.63
C ARG A 45 -0.07 21.63 0.53
N ILE A 46 -0.62 20.81 -0.37
CA ILE A 46 -1.55 21.23 -1.44
C ILE A 46 -2.79 21.91 -0.83
N TYR A 47 -3.36 21.33 0.23
CA TYR A 47 -4.48 21.88 0.99
C TYR A 47 -4.08 23.03 1.94
N GLY A 48 -2.80 23.41 1.97
CA GLY A 48 -2.35 24.60 2.66
C GLY A 48 -2.15 24.52 4.16
N ARG A 49 -2.13 23.30 4.71
CA ARG A 49 -1.94 23.02 6.14
C ARG A 49 -0.47 23.07 6.55
N LEU A 50 0.46 22.63 5.69
CA LEU A 50 1.90 22.73 5.93
C LEU A 50 2.47 23.92 5.17
N ARG A 51 2.84 25.00 5.86
CA ARG A 51 3.37 26.22 5.22
C ARG A 51 4.90 26.26 5.13
N PHE A 52 5.59 25.43 5.90
CA PHE A 52 7.06 25.35 5.92
C PHE A 52 7.67 24.55 4.75
N MET A 53 6.85 23.80 3.99
CA MET A 53 7.31 23.07 2.80
C MET A 53 7.35 23.99 1.56
N PRO A 54 8.08 23.62 0.49
CA PRO A 54 8.18 24.40 -0.75
C PRO A 54 6.85 24.85 -1.34
N ASP A 55 6.85 25.84 -2.24
CA ASP A 55 5.64 26.46 -2.79
C ASP A 55 4.61 25.49 -3.36
N ARG A 56 3.33 25.89 -3.32
CA ARG A 56 2.18 25.14 -3.89
C ARG A 56 2.23 25.15 -5.42
N GLY A 57 3.28 24.58 -5.99
CA GLY A 57 3.57 24.58 -7.41
C GLY A 57 3.40 23.22 -8.08
N PRO A 58 3.64 23.17 -9.40
CA PRO A 58 3.52 21.95 -10.21
C PRO A 58 4.35 20.78 -9.70
N ALA A 59 5.52 21.05 -9.10
CA ALA A 59 6.43 20.04 -8.56
C ALA A 59 5.79 19.23 -7.42
N ILE A 60 5.16 19.87 -6.44
CA ILE A 60 4.48 19.15 -5.33
C ILE A 60 3.35 18.28 -5.86
N ALA A 61 2.59 18.79 -6.83
CA ALA A 61 1.52 18.04 -7.46
C ALA A 61 2.07 16.84 -8.27
N LEU A 62 3.23 16.98 -8.90
CA LEU A 62 3.92 15.89 -9.61
C LEU A 62 4.37 14.80 -8.64
N VAL A 63 5.03 15.18 -7.55
CA VAL A 63 5.47 14.26 -6.49
C VAL A 63 4.28 13.53 -5.88
N HIS A 64 3.19 14.23 -5.56
CA HIS A 64 1.95 13.64 -5.04
C HIS A 64 1.39 12.58 -6.01
N ARG A 65 1.32 12.89 -7.31
CA ARG A 65 0.78 11.94 -8.30
C ARG A 65 1.65 10.70 -8.48
N TRP A 66 2.96 10.87 -8.65
CA TRP A 66 3.87 9.76 -8.92
C TRP A 66 4.13 8.90 -7.69
N SER A 67 4.29 9.50 -6.50
CA SER A 67 4.39 8.73 -5.25
C SER A 67 3.15 7.87 -5.02
N GLY A 68 1.95 8.35 -5.39
CA GLY A 68 0.73 7.56 -5.33
C GLY A 68 0.68 6.39 -6.28
N ARG A 69 1.12 6.59 -7.52
CA ARG A 69 1.21 5.50 -8.52
C ARG A 69 2.19 4.42 -8.07
N LEU A 70 3.36 4.84 -7.58
CA LEU A 70 4.36 3.92 -7.06
C LEU A 70 3.89 3.19 -5.79
N ALA A 71 3.22 3.90 -4.87
CA ALA A 71 2.65 3.27 -3.68
C ALA A 71 1.63 2.19 -4.07
N PHE A 72 0.72 2.50 -4.99
CA PHE A 72 -0.26 1.55 -5.51
C PHE A 72 0.42 0.37 -6.23
N LEU A 73 1.47 0.62 -7.01
CA LEU A 73 2.23 -0.42 -7.70
C LEU A 73 2.88 -1.38 -6.70
N PHE A 74 3.49 -0.87 -5.63
CA PHE A 74 4.11 -1.70 -4.59
C PHE A 74 3.10 -2.48 -3.75
N THR A 75 1.84 -2.03 -3.64
CA THR A 75 0.81 -2.85 -2.98
C THR A 75 0.31 -4.01 -3.85
N LEU A 76 0.50 -4.00 -5.18
CA LEU A 76 0.00 -5.08 -6.05
C LEU A 76 0.60 -6.45 -5.74
N PRO A 77 1.95 -6.64 -5.68
CA PRO A 77 2.51 -7.94 -5.36
C PRO A 77 2.22 -8.36 -3.91
N VAL A 78 2.12 -7.38 -2.99
CA VAL A 78 1.73 -7.62 -1.59
C VAL A 78 0.32 -8.17 -1.51
N PHE A 79 -0.64 -7.52 -2.20
CA PHE A 79 -2.03 -7.93 -2.22
C PHE A 79 -2.22 -9.30 -2.86
N PHE A 80 -1.56 -9.54 -4.00
CA PHE A 80 -1.55 -10.85 -4.64
C PHE A 80 -1.11 -11.94 -3.66
N HIS A 81 0.04 -11.77 -3.00
CA HIS A 81 0.54 -12.73 -2.03
C HIS A 81 -0.43 -12.98 -0.85
N CYS A 82 -1.12 -11.94 -0.38
CA CYS A 82 -2.10 -12.09 0.71
C CYS A 82 -3.36 -12.85 0.28
N VAL A 83 -3.91 -12.53 -0.89
CA VAL A 83 -5.20 -13.05 -1.33
C VAL A 83 -5.08 -14.42 -1.99
N THR A 84 -4.09 -14.64 -2.85
CA THR A 84 -4.01 -15.86 -3.66
C THR A 84 -3.16 -16.95 -3.01
N ILE A 85 -2.01 -16.59 -2.44
CA ILE A 85 -1.04 -17.55 -1.90
C ILE A 85 -1.40 -17.92 -0.46
N LEU A 86 -1.50 -16.93 0.44
CA LEU A 86 -1.76 -17.19 1.86
C LEU A 86 -3.25 -17.45 2.17
N GLY A 87 -4.16 -16.69 1.54
CA GLY A 87 -5.59 -16.73 1.85
C GLY A 87 -6.29 -18.05 1.52
N PHE A 88 -5.85 -18.76 0.48
CA PHE A 88 -6.46 -20.05 0.07
C PHE A 88 -5.70 -21.28 0.58
N GLN A 89 -4.40 -21.20 0.82
CA GLN A 89 -3.60 -22.37 1.22
C GLN A 89 -3.52 -22.59 2.72
N THR A 90 -3.62 -21.53 3.53
CA THR A 90 -3.56 -21.61 5.00
C THR A 90 -4.64 -20.71 5.61
N PRO A 91 -5.85 -21.24 5.88
CA PRO A 91 -6.92 -20.47 6.48
C PRO A 91 -6.57 -20.12 7.94
N ASP A 92 -5.85 -19.02 8.10
CA ASP A 92 -5.51 -18.39 9.37
C ASP A 92 -6.29 -17.07 9.51
N THR A 93 -6.80 -16.78 10.71
CA THR A 93 -7.65 -15.61 10.96
C THR A 93 -6.91 -14.31 10.65
N ARG A 94 -5.61 -14.21 10.94
CA ARG A 94 -4.82 -13.01 10.64
C ARG A 94 -4.66 -12.82 9.13
N ALA A 95 -4.40 -13.90 8.38
CA ALA A 95 -4.37 -13.86 6.92
C ALA A 95 -5.73 -13.41 6.33
N ALA A 96 -6.84 -13.95 6.83
CA ALA A 96 -8.19 -13.56 6.39
C ALA A 96 -8.48 -12.07 6.65
N VAL A 97 -8.18 -11.58 7.86
CA VAL A 97 -8.34 -10.17 8.22
C VAL A 97 -7.49 -9.26 7.33
N HIS A 98 -6.24 -9.64 7.04
CA HIS A 98 -5.36 -8.89 6.15
C HIS A 98 -5.84 -8.89 4.69
N SER A 99 -6.42 -9.99 4.21
CA SER A 99 -6.99 -10.06 2.85
C SER A 99 -8.25 -9.20 2.70
N VAL A 100 -9.12 -9.17 3.71
CA VAL A 100 -10.30 -8.28 3.73
C VAL A 100 -9.87 -6.82 3.82
N ALA A 101 -8.98 -6.48 4.75
CA ALA A 101 -8.47 -5.12 4.90
C ALA A 101 -7.65 -4.66 3.68
N GLY A 102 -6.88 -5.57 3.05
CA GLY A 102 -6.21 -5.33 1.79
C GLY A 102 -7.19 -5.01 0.67
N THR A 103 -8.28 -5.78 0.54
CA THR A 103 -9.37 -5.51 -0.42
C THR A 103 -10.01 -4.15 -0.16
N PHE A 104 -10.23 -3.79 1.10
CA PHE A 104 -10.76 -2.48 1.48
C PHE A 104 -9.86 -1.32 1.00
N VAL A 105 -8.53 -1.46 1.05
CA VAL A 105 -7.60 -0.45 0.49
C VAL A 105 -7.90 -0.18 -0.99
N TYR A 106 -8.11 -1.23 -1.81
CA TYR A 106 -8.45 -1.06 -3.22
C TYR A 106 -9.82 -0.45 -3.44
N GLY A 107 -10.81 -0.78 -2.60
CA GLY A 107 -12.12 -0.13 -2.61
C GLY A 107 -12.03 1.37 -2.34
N VAL A 108 -11.28 1.77 -1.31
CA VAL A 108 -11.05 3.19 -0.98
C VAL A 108 -10.24 3.89 -2.09
N PHE A 109 -9.26 3.20 -2.69
CA PHE A 109 -8.52 3.74 -3.83
C PHE A 109 -9.44 4.00 -5.04
N ALA A 110 -10.30 3.04 -5.39
CA ALA A 110 -11.28 3.19 -6.46
C ALA A 110 -12.23 4.36 -6.17
N ALA A 111 -12.77 4.44 -4.95
CA ALA A 111 -13.59 5.56 -4.51
C ALA A 111 -12.85 6.89 -4.65
N LYS A 112 -11.58 6.98 -4.22
CA LYS A 112 -10.74 8.17 -4.40
C LYS A 112 -10.62 8.58 -5.88
N VAL A 113 -10.43 7.64 -6.79
CA VAL A 113 -10.35 7.92 -8.24
C VAL A 113 -11.65 8.52 -8.77
N LEU A 114 -12.80 8.02 -8.30
CA LEU A 114 -14.11 8.58 -8.65
C LEU A 114 -14.29 9.98 -8.04
N ILE A 115 -13.98 10.16 -6.76
CA ILE A 115 -14.09 11.44 -6.03
C ILE A 115 -13.23 12.53 -6.70
N VAL A 116 -12.01 12.22 -7.14
CA VAL A 116 -11.14 13.20 -7.84
C VAL A 116 -11.77 13.72 -9.14
N ARG A 117 -12.61 12.91 -9.80
CA ARG A 117 -13.27 13.28 -11.06
C ARG A 117 -14.58 14.03 -10.84
N ASP A 118 -15.20 13.88 -9.69
CA ASP A 118 -16.45 14.54 -9.34
C ASP A 118 -16.22 15.88 -8.65
N ARG A 119 -16.48 16.98 -9.37
CA ARG A 119 -16.33 18.35 -8.85
C ARG A 119 -17.50 18.82 -7.99
N SER A 120 -18.59 18.05 -7.90
CA SER A 120 -19.78 18.40 -7.11
C SER A 120 -19.64 18.03 -5.63
N LEU A 121 -18.70 17.15 -5.29
CA LEU A 121 -18.49 16.70 -3.93
C LEU A 121 -17.81 17.78 -3.05
N PRO A 122 -18.10 17.80 -1.73
CA PRO A 122 -17.43 18.69 -0.80
C PRO A 122 -15.91 18.49 -0.82
N GLY A 123 -15.15 19.59 -0.78
CA GLY A 123 -13.68 19.55 -0.88
C GLY A 123 -12.93 18.75 0.19
N TRP A 124 -13.61 18.38 1.30
CA TRP A 124 -13.05 17.55 2.38
C TRP A 124 -13.14 16.04 2.09
N VAL A 125 -13.98 15.61 1.14
CA VAL A 125 -14.19 14.18 0.86
C VAL A 125 -12.93 13.53 0.30
N LEU A 126 -12.22 14.24 -0.60
CA LEU A 126 -10.97 13.75 -1.17
C LEU A 126 -9.85 13.53 -0.12
N PRO A 127 -9.54 14.49 0.78
CA PRO A 127 -8.52 14.26 1.81
C PRO A 127 -8.98 13.22 2.83
N ALA A 128 -10.27 13.10 3.13
CA ALA A 128 -10.78 12.02 3.99
C ALA A 128 -10.50 10.65 3.36
N ALA A 129 -10.87 10.42 2.10
CA ALA A 129 -10.56 9.17 1.39
C ALA A 129 -9.05 8.89 1.32
N GLY A 130 -8.24 9.93 1.09
CA GLY A 130 -6.78 9.84 1.09
C GLY A 130 -6.21 9.43 2.45
N LEU A 131 -6.70 10.00 3.55
CA LEU A 131 -6.30 9.65 4.91
C LEU A 131 -6.76 8.24 5.29
N THR A 132 -8.00 7.86 4.97
CA THR A 132 -8.50 6.49 5.20
C THR A 132 -7.60 5.46 4.52
N LEU A 133 -7.19 5.71 3.27
CA LEU A 133 -6.28 4.84 2.55
C LEU A 133 -4.91 4.75 3.23
N ALA A 134 -4.31 5.89 3.59
CA ALA A 134 -3.01 5.93 4.25
C ALA A 134 -3.05 5.24 5.62
N SER A 135 -4.06 5.52 6.44
CA SER A 135 -4.23 4.92 7.78
C SER A 135 -4.42 3.41 7.69
N THR A 136 -5.26 2.93 6.78
CA THR A 136 -5.47 1.48 6.60
C THR A 136 -4.17 0.79 6.19
N LEU A 137 -3.42 1.38 5.26
CA LEU A 137 -2.13 0.83 4.82
C LEU A 137 -1.10 0.79 5.96
N VAL A 138 -1.03 1.84 6.79
CA VAL A 138 -0.15 1.88 7.97
C VAL A 138 -0.55 0.81 8.99
N LEU A 139 -1.85 0.59 9.25
CA LEU A 139 -2.32 -0.45 10.16
C LEU A 139 -2.00 -1.86 9.66
N LEU A 140 -2.21 -2.11 8.37
CA LEU A 140 -1.83 -3.37 7.72
C LEU A 140 -0.32 -3.63 7.84
N TRP A 141 0.50 -2.60 7.58
CA TRP A 141 1.95 -2.71 7.70
C TRP A 141 2.39 -2.95 9.15
N ALA A 142 1.83 -2.23 10.12
CA ALA A 142 2.17 -2.36 11.54
C ALA A 142 1.85 -3.76 12.07
N THR A 143 0.75 -4.36 11.61
CA THR A 143 0.33 -5.71 12.00
C THR A 143 0.95 -6.82 11.14
N SER A 144 1.76 -6.49 10.12
CA SER A 144 2.44 -7.45 9.23
C SER A 144 3.94 -7.24 9.21
N SER A 145 4.42 -6.25 8.46
CA SER A 145 5.84 -6.01 8.20
C SER A 145 6.59 -5.59 9.45
N LEU A 146 6.02 -4.71 10.28
CA LEU A 146 6.67 -4.32 11.53
C LEU A 146 6.84 -5.52 12.46
N TRP A 147 5.82 -6.37 12.58
CA TRP A 147 5.91 -7.64 13.29
C TRP A 147 7.01 -8.54 12.69
N TYR A 148 7.07 -8.67 11.36
CA TYR A 148 8.13 -9.45 10.68
C TYR A 148 9.53 -8.94 11.06
N PHE A 149 9.79 -7.63 10.99
CA PHE A 149 11.10 -7.07 11.30
C PHE A 149 11.48 -7.13 12.79
N THR A 150 10.51 -7.22 13.70
CA THR A 150 10.74 -7.24 15.15
C THR A 150 10.78 -8.66 15.74
N ASN A 151 10.20 -9.65 15.05
CA ASN A 151 10.10 -11.02 15.55
C ASN A 151 10.96 -12.02 14.76
N VAL A 152 11.26 -11.75 13.49
CA VAL A 152 12.14 -12.63 12.70
C VAL A 152 13.58 -12.23 12.94
N ARG A 153 14.38 -13.15 13.49
CA ARG A 153 15.81 -12.94 13.62
C ARG A 153 16.46 -13.05 12.25
N PHE A 154 17.01 -11.94 11.78
CA PHE A 154 17.95 -11.96 10.68
C PHE A 154 19.27 -12.51 11.23
N GLY A 155 19.69 -13.68 10.75
CA GLY A 155 20.95 -14.29 11.16
C GLY A 155 22.10 -13.45 10.63
N PHE A 156 22.66 -12.61 11.49
CA PHE A 156 24.03 -12.12 11.43
C PHE A 156 24.67 -12.36 12.79
#